data_AF-A0A366FA93-F1
#
_entry.id   AF-A0A366FA93-F1
#
_cell.length_a   1.000
_cell.length_b   1.000
_cell.length_c   1.000
_cell.angle_alpha   90.00
_cell.angle_beta   90.00
_cell.angle_gamma   90.00
#
_symmetry.space_group_name_H-M   'P 1'
#
loop_
_entity.id
_entity.type
_entity.pdbx_description
1 polymer ?
#
loop_
_entity_poly.entity_id
_entity_poly.type
_entity_poly.pdbx_seq_one_letter_code
_entity_poly.pdbx_strand_id
1 'polypeptide(L)'
;MRTTLTLDDDLAGLLKQRARELGVPFKEAVNRTLRAGLGEAASPRTAPKVIPHSFGVRPGIDLDKLGQFLDELEAEDYAARAHDLTRRQPPDSRS
;
A
#
# COMPACT_ATOMS: atom_id res chain seq x y z
N MET A 1 -12.93 -21.47 -36.13
CA MET A 1 -14.27 -21.72 -36.67
C MET A 1 -14.76 -20.47 -37.42
N ARG A 2 -15.57 -20.62 -38.48
CA ARG A 2 -16.25 -19.50 -39.15
C ARG A 2 -17.72 -19.49 -38.70
N THR A 3 -18.13 -18.39 -38.08
CA THR A 3 -19.50 -18.16 -37.61
C THR A 3 -20.03 -16.89 -38.27
N THR A 4 -21.34 -16.85 -38.49
CA THR A 4 -22.05 -15.64 -38.92
C THR A 4 -22.83 -15.12 -37.71
N LEU A 5 -22.62 -13.86 -37.36
CA LEU A 5 -23.24 -13.20 -36.23
C LEU A 5 -23.91 -11.92 -36.73
N THR A 6 -25.14 -11.67 -36.31
CA THR A 6 -25.81 -10.39 -36.51
C THR A 6 -25.39 -9.44 -35.40
N LEU A 7 -24.96 -8.23 -35.76
CA LEU A 7 -24.59 -7.18 -34.82
C LEU A 7 -25.48 -5.96 -35.08
N ASP A 8 -25.91 -5.32 -33.99
CA ASP A 8 -26.58 -4.03 -34.08
C ASP A 8 -25.64 -2.97 -34.67
N ASP A 9 -26.20 -1.98 -35.38
CA ASP A 9 -25.42 -0.98 -36.11
C ASP A 9 -24.52 -0.13 -35.21
N ASP A 10 -24.99 0.16 -33.99
CA ASP A 10 -24.24 0.87 -32.96
C ASP A 10 -23.03 0.07 -32.48
N LEU A 11 -23.23 -1.23 -32.18
CA LEU A 11 -22.17 -2.14 -31.75
C LEU A 11 -21.13 -2.35 -32.87
N ALA A 12 -21.59 -2.50 -34.11
CA ALA A 12 -20.71 -2.58 -35.27
C ALA A 12 -19.89 -1.28 -35.44
N GLY A 13 -20.48 -0.12 -35.17
CA GLY A 13 -19.80 1.17 -35.14
C GLY A 13 -18.70 1.24 -34.07
N LEU A 14 -19.03 0.88 -32.84
CA LEU A 14 -18.08 0.83 -31.71
C LEU A 14 -16.90 -0.11 -31.99
N LEU A 15 -17.16 -1.29 -32.54
CA LEU A 15 -16.12 -2.26 -32.87
C LEU A 15 -15.21 -1.78 -34.02
N LYS A 16 -15.76 -1.05 -35.02
CA LYS A 16 -14.96 -0.43 -36.08
C LYS A 16 -14.07 0.67 -35.54
N GLN A 17 -14.59 1.51 -34.65
CA GLN A 17 -13.78 2.54 -33.98
C GLN A 17 -12.65 1.89 -33.18
N ARG A 18 -12.97 0.87 -32.38
CA ARG A 18 -11.99 0.13 -31.58
C ARG A 18 -10.89 -0.51 -32.43
N ALA A 19 -11.25 -1.07 -33.59
CA ALA A 19 -10.30 -1.63 -34.54
C ALA A 19 -9.32 -0.57 -35.06
N ARG A 20 -9.82 0.64 -35.38
CA ARG A 20 -8.98 1.77 -35.82
C ARG A 20 -8.04 2.25 -34.71
N GLU A 21 -8.53 2.41 -33.50
CA GLU A 21 -7.73 2.82 -32.33
C GLU A 21 -6.58 1.84 -32.03
N LEU A 22 -6.85 0.55 -32.17
CA LEU A 22 -5.86 -0.50 -31.93
C LEU A 22 -4.97 -0.80 -33.14
N GLY A 23 -5.31 -0.27 -34.32
CA GLY A 23 -4.60 -0.58 -35.57
C GLY A 23 -4.71 -2.04 -36.01
N VAL A 24 -5.79 -2.74 -35.62
CA VAL A 24 -5.98 -4.18 -35.89
C VAL A 24 -7.16 -4.43 -36.84
N PRO A 25 -7.20 -5.58 -37.54
CA PRO A 25 -8.35 -5.95 -38.35
C PRO A 25 -9.64 -6.06 -37.53
N PHE A 26 -10.79 -5.74 -38.13
CA PHE A 26 -12.11 -5.78 -37.47
C PHE A 26 -12.39 -7.12 -36.77
N LYS A 27 -12.06 -8.25 -37.42
CA LYS A 27 -12.19 -9.59 -36.83
C LYS A 27 -11.40 -9.75 -35.53
N GLU A 28 -10.20 -9.18 -35.46
CA GLU A 28 -9.36 -9.26 -34.27
C GLU A 28 -9.95 -8.42 -33.13
N ALA A 29 -10.41 -7.21 -33.44
CA ALA A 29 -11.12 -6.37 -32.47
C ALA A 29 -12.36 -7.08 -31.90
N VAL A 30 -13.18 -7.69 -32.76
CA VAL A 30 -14.36 -8.49 -32.35
C VAL A 30 -13.94 -9.62 -31.41
N ASN A 31 -12.99 -10.45 -31.82
CA ASN A 31 -12.57 -11.60 -31.02
C ASN A 31 -11.94 -11.18 -29.68
N ARG A 32 -11.15 -10.09 -29.68
CA ARG A 32 -10.55 -9.56 -28.46
C ARG A 32 -11.62 -9.05 -27.49
N THR A 33 -12.61 -8.33 -27.99
CA THR A 33 -13.75 -7.86 -27.19
C THR A 33 -14.54 -9.03 -26.61
N LEU A 34 -14.84 -10.06 -27.42
CA LEU A 34 -15.55 -11.25 -26.93
C LEU A 34 -14.76 -12.02 -25.87
N ARG A 35 -13.46 -12.25 -26.08
CA ARG A 35 -12.61 -12.90 -25.05
C ARG A 35 -12.53 -12.09 -23.77
N ALA A 36 -12.48 -10.76 -23.87
CA ALA A 36 -12.52 -9.90 -22.70
C ALA A 36 -13.85 -9.98 -21.95
N GLY A 37 -14.97 -9.98 -22.67
CA GLY A 37 -16.31 -10.14 -22.08
C GLY A 37 -16.54 -11.51 -21.44
N LEU A 38 -15.94 -12.57 -21.99
CA LEU A 38 -15.98 -13.92 -21.43
C LEU A 38 -14.98 -14.14 -20.26
N GLY A 39 -14.22 -13.11 -19.89
CA GLY A 39 -13.24 -13.20 -18.80
C GLY A 39 -11.93 -13.90 -19.15
N GLU A 40 -11.76 -14.38 -20.39
CA GLU A 40 -10.50 -14.99 -20.86
C GLU A 40 -9.37 -13.95 -21.00
N ALA A 41 -9.69 -12.68 -21.23
CA ALA A 41 -8.69 -11.61 -21.26
C ALA A 41 -8.28 -11.13 -19.86
N ALA A 42 -8.95 -11.59 -18.80
CA ALA A 42 -8.46 -11.38 -17.45
C ALA A 42 -7.32 -12.37 -17.22
N SER A 43 -6.09 -11.95 -17.54
CA SER A 43 -4.92 -12.55 -16.91
C SER A 43 -5.20 -12.59 -15.41
N PRO A 44 -5.04 -13.74 -14.72
CA PRO A 44 -5.31 -13.82 -13.29
C PRO A 44 -4.55 -12.68 -12.63
N ARG A 45 -5.29 -11.77 -12.00
CA ARG A 45 -4.72 -10.62 -11.32
C ARG A 45 -3.89 -11.20 -10.18
N THR A 46 -2.59 -11.39 -10.41
CA THR A 46 -1.69 -11.96 -9.40
C THR A 46 -1.87 -11.12 -8.15
N ALA A 47 -2.26 -11.77 -7.05
CA ALA A 47 -2.42 -11.09 -5.77
C ALA A 47 -1.14 -10.30 -5.47
N PRO A 48 -1.24 -9.07 -4.95
CA PRO A 48 -0.05 -8.30 -4.62
C PRO A 48 0.80 -9.09 -3.63
N LYS A 49 2.07 -9.31 -3.98
CA LYS A 49 3.02 -10.00 -3.12
C LYS A 49 3.44 -9.05 -2.00
N VAL A 50 3.05 -9.35 -0.76
CA VAL A 50 3.52 -8.60 0.42
C VAL A 50 4.97 -9.00 0.69
N ILE A 51 5.87 -8.02 0.72
CA ILE A 51 7.28 -8.20 1.09
C ILE A 51 7.46 -7.58 2.49
N PRO A 52 7.55 -8.38 3.56
CA PRO A 52 7.75 -7.85 4.91
C PRO A 52 9.16 -7.27 5.06
N HIS A 53 9.28 -6.15 5.78
CA HIS A 53 10.56 -5.54 6.14
C HIS A 53 10.75 -5.59 7.65
N SER A 54 11.91 -6.08 8.10
CA SER A 54 12.26 -6.13 9.51
C SER A 54 12.80 -4.77 9.94
N PHE A 55 11.98 -3.98 10.67
CA PHE A 55 12.36 -2.65 11.16
C PHE A 55 13.34 -2.67 12.36
N GLY A 56 13.81 -3.84 12.81
CA GLY A 56 14.82 -3.95 13.87
C GLY A 56 14.37 -3.48 15.25
N VAL A 57 13.06 -3.38 15.48
CA VAL A 57 12.48 -2.85 16.72
C VAL A 57 12.59 -3.86 17.85
N ARG A 58 12.87 -3.37 19.07
CA ARG A 58 12.98 -4.24 20.24
C ARG A 58 11.59 -4.75 20.64
N PRO A 59 11.47 -6.01 21.11
CA PRO A 59 10.20 -6.53 21.62
C PRO A 59 9.62 -5.64 22.72
N GLY A 60 8.32 -5.39 22.67
CA GLY A 60 7.60 -4.55 23.66
C GLY A 60 7.49 -3.07 23.29
N ILE A 61 8.12 -2.61 22.21
CA ILE A 61 7.93 -1.25 21.70
C ILE A 61 6.71 -1.22 20.78
N ASP A 62 5.68 -0.48 21.19
CA ASP A 62 4.51 -0.17 20.36
C ASP A 62 4.86 0.97 19.39
N LEU A 63 4.93 0.66 18.09
CA LEU A 63 5.33 1.61 17.05
C LEU A 63 4.28 2.70 16.79
N ASP A 64 3.04 2.48 17.21
CA ASP A 64 1.99 3.50 17.12
C ASP A 64 2.05 4.49 18.29
N LYS A 65 2.92 4.24 19.28
CA LYS A 65 3.07 5.05 20.51
C LYS A 65 4.50 5.53 20.76
N LEU A 66 5.28 5.71 19.71
CA LEU A 66 6.68 6.18 19.83
C LEU A 66 6.81 7.53 20.56
N GLY A 67 5.81 8.40 20.48
CA GLY A 67 5.80 9.66 21.23
C GLY A 67 5.75 9.45 22.74
N GLN A 68 4.87 8.56 23.22
CA GLN A 68 4.76 8.25 24.66
C GLN A 68 6.04 7.59 25.18
N PHE A 69 6.65 6.74 24.36
CA PHE A 69 7.94 6.13 24.70
C PHE A 69 9.05 7.17 24.83
N LEU A 70 9.06 8.20 23.99
CA LEU A 70 10.01 9.31 24.12
C LEU A 70 9.78 10.09 25.42
N ASP A 71 8.52 10.40 25.74
CA ASP A 71 8.15 11.12 26.97
C ASP A 71 8.60 10.35 28.24
N GLU A 72 8.44 9.02 28.24
CA GLU A 72 8.88 8.15 29.34
C GLU A 72 10.41 8.20 29.51
N LEU A 73 11.16 8.08 28.41
CA LEU A 73 12.62 8.18 28.42
C LEU A 73 13.11 9.55 28.92
N GLU A 74 12.43 10.63 28.53
CA GLU A 74 12.74 11.97 29.02
C GLU A 74 12.48 12.08 30.53
N ALA A 75 11.32 11.60 31.00
CA ALA A 75 10.97 11.62 32.42
C ALA A 75 11.98 10.84 33.28
N GLU A 76 12.45 9.68 32.79
CA GLU A 76 13.51 8.90 33.45
C GLU A 76 14.84 9.67 33.54
N ASP A 77 15.29 10.34 32.47
CA ASP A 77 16.52 11.14 32.48
C ASP A 77 16.40 12.35 33.43
N TYR A 78 15.24 13.03 33.43
CA TYR A 78 14.97 14.11 34.38
C TYR A 78 15.02 13.62 35.83
N ALA A 79 14.40 12.48 36.14
CA ALA A 79 14.42 11.89 37.47
C ALA A 79 15.85 11.49 37.88
N ALA A 80 16.63 10.90 36.97
CA ALA A 80 18.02 10.52 37.21
C ALA A 80 18.90 11.74 37.53
N ARG A 81 18.73 12.84 36.78
CA ARG A 81 19.46 14.10 37.02
C ARG A 81 19.04 14.78 38.32
N ALA A 82 17.75 14.82 38.63
CA ALA A 82 17.25 15.38 39.88
C ALA A 82 17.80 14.62 41.11
N HIS A 83 17.90 13.29 41.00
CA HIS A 83 18.49 12.44 42.03
C HIS A 83 20.01 12.65 42.20
N ASP A 84 20.74 13.00 41.15
CA ASP A 84 22.17 13.34 41.26
C ASP A 84 22.41 14.71 41.91
N LEU A 85 21.56 15.71 41.61
CA LEU A 85 21.64 17.05 42.19
C LEU A 85 21.37 17.06 43.70
N THR A 86 20.41 16.27 44.15
CA THR A 86 20.08 16.12 45.58
C THR A 86 21.18 15.42 46.37
N ARG A 87 22.00 14.56 45.75
CA ARG A 87 23.18 13.95 46.38
C ARG A 87 24.38 14.89 46.53
N ARG A 88 24.38 16.06 45.89
CA ARG A 88 25.51 17.01 45.89
C ARG A 88 25.36 18.19 46.87
N GLN A 89 24.25 18.31 47.60
CA GLN A 89 24.03 19.43 48.53
C GLN A 89 24.59 19.07 49.93
N PRO A 90 25.66 19.72 50.44
CA PRO A 90 26.12 19.49 51.81
C PRO A 90 25.10 20.08 52.81
N PRO A 91 25.01 19.56 54.04
CA PRO A 91 24.05 20.04 55.02
C PRO A 91 24.34 21.51 55.38
N ASP A 92 23.34 22.37 55.14
CA ASP A 92 23.37 23.78 55.50
C ASP A 92 23.55 23.92 57.02
N SER A 93 24.66 24.56 57.39
CA SER A 93 25.01 24.92 58.76
C SER A 93 24.25 26.18 59.20
N ARG A 94 23.32 26.04 60.16
CA ARG A 94 22.82 27.13 61.02
C ARG A 94 22.63 26.57 62.43
N SER A 95 23.54 26.91 63.36
CA SER A 95 23.52 28.07 64.29
C SER A 95 22.64 27.81 65.51
#